data_AF-A0A423W8N2-F1
#
_entry.id   AF-A0A423W8N2-F1
#
_cell.length_a   1.000
_cell.length_b   1.000
_cell.length_c   1.000
_cell.angle_alpha   90.00
_cell.angle_beta   90.00
_cell.angle_gamma   90.00
#
_symmetry.space_group_name_H-M   'P 1'
#
loop_
_entity.id
_entity.type
_entity.pdbx_description
1 polymer ?
#
loop_
_entity_poly.entity_id
_entity_poly.type
_entity_poly.pdbx_seq_one_letter_code
_entity_poly.pdbx_strand_id
1 'polypeptide(L)'
;MSSNWISPDTEQVLVSRMRDGTEVKMDAEKLEPLISECVQRVARQDKPDAILLLCTGNLPTYDVPVPVFGPQDAVRSYFEEEKKGIKLVVISPEERQVGPAMARWDGVGGSVILGGTMATPYGQESRAEVKAAADWIASLPEINGVEDAHGLANVMVYMDCMGYTLEHKQLVEKVAKGMVDEVVVPRQVVFRAVGRLFGEDM
;
A
#
# COMPACT_ATOMS: atom_id res chain seq x y z
N MET A 1 12.06 -8.76 -25.96
CA MET A 1 12.19 -9.80 -24.91
C MET A 1 10.79 -10.10 -24.42
N SER A 2 10.25 -11.28 -24.71
CA SER A 2 8.91 -11.67 -24.27
C SER A 2 8.92 -11.90 -22.76
N SER A 3 8.49 -10.88 -22.03
CA SER A 3 8.55 -10.75 -20.59
C SER A 3 7.37 -11.45 -19.90
N ASN A 4 7.34 -12.78 -19.90
CA ASN A 4 6.46 -13.52 -18.98
C ASN A 4 7.20 -13.75 -17.67
N TRP A 5 7.26 -12.69 -16.85
CA TRP A 5 7.73 -12.79 -15.47
C TRP A 5 6.73 -13.52 -14.56
N ILE A 6 5.49 -13.67 -15.01
CA ILE A 6 4.41 -14.38 -14.32
C ILE A 6 3.90 -15.54 -15.17
N SER A 7 3.38 -16.55 -14.49
CA SER A 7 2.65 -17.67 -15.07
C SER A 7 1.29 -17.84 -14.38
N PRO A 8 0.36 -18.67 -14.91
CA PRO A 8 -0.95 -18.88 -14.29
C PRO A 8 -0.90 -19.40 -12.86
N ASP A 9 0.17 -20.11 -12.52
CA ASP A 9 0.50 -20.70 -11.21
C ASP A 9 1.31 -19.79 -10.29
N THR A 10 1.67 -18.57 -10.70
CA THR A 10 2.34 -17.60 -9.82
C THR A 10 1.44 -17.29 -8.61
N GLU A 11 1.87 -17.75 -7.43
CA GLU A 11 1.14 -17.61 -6.17
C GLU A 11 1.06 -16.14 -5.72
N GLN A 12 2.18 -15.42 -5.80
CA GLN A 12 2.27 -14.03 -5.39
C GLN A 12 2.74 -13.15 -6.55
N VAL A 13 1.80 -12.34 -7.06
CA VAL A 13 2.08 -11.33 -8.08
C VAL A 13 2.47 -10.01 -7.41
N LEU A 14 3.52 -9.38 -7.92
CA LEU A 14 3.92 -8.01 -7.62
C LEU A 14 3.71 -7.14 -8.84
N VAL A 15 3.30 -5.89 -8.62
CA VAL A 15 3.10 -4.90 -9.68
C VAL A 15 4.06 -3.74 -9.49
N SER A 16 4.69 -3.31 -10.57
CA SER A 16 5.55 -2.14 -10.61
C SER A 16 5.47 -1.46 -11.97
N ARG A 17 6.35 -0.50 -12.23
CA ARG A 17 6.51 0.14 -13.53
C ARG A 17 7.97 0.18 -14.00
N MET A 18 8.14 0.15 -15.31
CA MET A 18 9.41 0.42 -15.98
C MET A 18 9.72 1.92 -15.96
N ARG A 19 10.94 2.28 -16.40
CA ARG A 19 11.38 3.69 -16.46
C ARG A 19 10.51 4.54 -17.39
N ASP A 20 9.97 3.95 -18.44
CA ASP A 20 9.06 4.59 -19.39
C ASP A 20 7.61 4.68 -18.86
N GLY A 21 7.33 4.16 -17.66
CA GLY A 21 6.01 4.18 -17.05
C GLY A 21 5.15 2.95 -17.36
N THR A 22 5.61 2.03 -18.21
CA THR A 22 4.89 0.79 -18.53
C THR A 22 4.71 -0.06 -17.27
N GLU A 23 3.48 -0.47 -16.97
CA GLU A 23 3.21 -1.41 -15.90
C GLU A 23 3.85 -2.78 -16.20
N VAL A 24 4.42 -3.40 -15.17
CA VAL A 24 4.91 -4.77 -15.21
C VAL A 24 4.38 -5.57 -14.02
N LYS A 25 4.00 -6.81 -14.31
CA LYS A 25 3.66 -7.82 -13.31
C LYS A 25 4.82 -8.80 -13.19
N MET A 26 5.19 -9.12 -11.96
CA MET A 26 6.34 -9.95 -11.63
C MET A 26 5.95 -11.02 -10.62
N ASP A 27 6.58 -12.17 -10.75
CA ASP A 27 6.51 -13.23 -9.75
C ASP A 27 7.40 -12.85 -8.56
N ALA A 28 6.84 -12.87 -7.36
CA ALA A 28 7.55 -12.48 -6.14
C ALA A 28 8.76 -13.37 -5.86
N GLU A 29 8.63 -14.69 -6.07
CA GLU A 29 9.69 -15.66 -5.79
C GLU A 29 10.89 -15.43 -6.73
N LYS A 30 10.62 -15.13 -8.00
CA LYS A 30 11.67 -14.79 -8.98
C LYS A 30 12.33 -13.45 -8.70
N LEU A 31 11.59 -12.51 -8.08
CA LEU A 31 12.07 -11.16 -7.79
C LEU A 31 12.87 -11.09 -6.48
N GLU A 32 12.57 -11.93 -5.50
CA GLU A 32 13.17 -11.89 -4.17
C GLU A 32 14.71 -11.97 -4.17
N PRO A 33 15.37 -12.89 -4.93
CA PRO A 33 16.83 -12.91 -5.02
C PRO A 33 17.41 -11.60 -5.57
N LEU A 34 16.75 -10.99 -6.57
CA LEU A 34 17.19 -9.75 -7.19
C LEU A 34 17.05 -8.55 -6.22
N ILE A 35 16.01 -8.55 -5.39
CA ILE A 35 15.84 -7.56 -4.32
C ILE A 35 16.95 -7.74 -3.28
N SER A 36 17.24 -8.97 -2.87
CA SER A 36 18.31 -9.27 -1.91
C SER A 36 19.68 -8.78 -2.41
N GLU A 37 20.01 -9.04 -3.68
CA GLU A 37 21.22 -8.50 -4.31
C GLU A 37 21.25 -6.96 -4.31
N CYS A 38 20.10 -6.31 -4.56
CA CYS A 38 20.00 -4.86 -4.49
C CYS A 38 20.23 -4.34 -3.06
N VAL A 39 19.64 -4.96 -2.05
CA VAL A 39 19.85 -4.60 -0.64
C VAL A 39 21.32 -4.74 -0.26
N GLN A 40 21.97 -5.86 -0.60
CA GLN A 40 23.39 -6.06 -0.36
C GLN A 40 24.26 -5.01 -1.07
N ARG A 41 23.93 -4.67 -2.32
CA ARG A 41 24.66 -3.66 -3.09
C ARG A 41 24.54 -2.28 -2.46
N VAL A 42 23.35 -1.89 -2.00
CA VAL A 42 23.13 -0.61 -1.31
C VAL A 42 23.85 -0.60 0.03
N ALA A 43 23.80 -1.68 0.81
CA ALA A 43 24.49 -1.81 2.09
C ALA A 43 26.03 -1.65 1.99
N ARG A 44 26.61 -1.97 0.82
CA ARG A 44 28.04 -1.81 0.53
C ARG A 44 28.43 -0.41 0.02
N GLN A 45 27.46 0.48 -0.20
CA GLN A 45 27.77 1.88 -0.52
C GLN A 45 28.42 2.56 0.69
N ASP A 46 28.95 3.77 0.49
CA ASP A 46 29.67 4.48 1.56
C ASP A 46 28.72 4.87 2.70
N LYS A 47 28.75 4.06 3.76
CA LYS A 47 28.11 4.25 5.08
C LYS A 47 26.64 4.71 5.04
N PRO A 48 25.72 3.93 4.46
CA PRO A 48 24.30 4.20 4.66
C PRO A 48 23.94 4.00 6.14
N ASP A 49 23.19 4.94 6.73
CA ASP A 49 22.62 4.78 8.08
C ASP A 49 21.48 3.76 8.10
N ALA A 50 20.80 3.60 6.96
CA ALA A 50 19.59 2.78 6.80
C ALA A 50 19.29 2.49 5.33
N ILE A 51 18.49 1.45 5.08
CA ILE A 51 17.92 1.13 3.76
C ILE A 51 16.40 1.12 3.86
N LEU A 52 15.76 1.98 3.08
CA LEU A 52 14.32 1.97 2.88
C LEU A 52 13.96 1.21 1.60
N LEU A 53 13.29 0.06 1.74
CA LEU A 53 12.74 -0.65 0.59
C LEU A 53 11.32 -0.14 0.30
N LEU A 54 11.14 0.56 -0.82
CA LEU A 54 9.86 1.18 -1.21
C LEU A 54 8.85 0.16 -1.77
N CYS A 55 8.46 -0.83 -0.97
CA CYS A 55 7.47 -1.86 -1.28
C CYS A 55 6.52 -2.09 -0.09
N THR A 56 5.23 -2.29 -0.32
CA THR A 56 4.27 -2.67 0.75
C THR A 56 4.15 -4.18 0.97
N GLY A 57 4.93 -4.98 0.24
CA GLY A 57 4.99 -6.43 0.42
C GLY A 57 5.72 -6.82 1.71
N ASN A 58 5.47 -8.05 2.18
CA ASN A 58 6.20 -8.60 3.32
C ASN A 58 7.67 -8.72 2.93
N LEU A 59 8.54 -8.09 3.73
CA LEU A 59 9.96 -8.15 3.50
C LEU A 59 10.55 -9.34 4.26
N PRO A 60 11.42 -10.15 3.64
CA PRO A 60 12.22 -11.09 4.38
C PRO A 60 13.23 -10.33 5.26
N THR A 61 13.82 -11.03 6.23
CA THR A 61 14.98 -10.50 6.94
C THR A 61 16.21 -10.52 6.02
N TYR A 62 16.97 -9.44 5.99
CA TYR A 62 18.20 -9.33 5.20
C TYR A 62 19.43 -9.40 6.10
N ASP A 63 20.42 -10.20 5.71
CA ASP A 63 21.72 -10.28 6.40
C ASP A 63 22.66 -9.17 5.91
N VAL A 64 22.45 -7.95 6.44
CA VAL A 64 23.27 -6.77 6.17
C VAL A 64 23.52 -5.99 7.46
N PRO A 65 24.64 -5.24 7.59
CA PRO A 65 25.01 -4.58 8.85
C PRO A 65 24.21 -3.30 9.15
N VAL A 66 23.22 -2.96 8.32
CA VAL A 66 22.42 -1.73 8.41
C VAL A 66 20.93 -2.08 8.48
N PRO A 67 20.11 -1.31 9.20
CA PRO A 67 18.68 -1.58 9.29
C PRO A 67 18.02 -1.45 7.92
N VAL A 68 17.18 -2.43 7.59
CA VAL A 68 16.32 -2.43 6.39
C VAL A 68 14.88 -2.37 6.85
N PHE A 69 14.13 -1.39 6.35
CA PHE A 69 12.72 -1.23 6.68
C PHE A 69 11.86 -0.99 5.44
N GLY A 70 10.58 -1.31 5.54
CA GLY A 70 9.60 -1.11 4.49
C GLY A 70 8.41 -0.26 4.97
N PRO A 71 7.65 0.32 4.03
CA PRO A 71 6.38 0.99 4.29
C PRO A 71 5.40 0.15 5.12
N GLN A 72 5.41 -1.17 4.97
CA GLN A 72 4.44 -2.04 5.62
C GLN A 72 4.50 -1.93 7.16
N ASP A 73 5.69 -1.95 7.75
CA ASP A 73 5.85 -1.85 9.20
C ASP A 73 5.40 -0.48 9.71
N ALA A 74 5.78 0.58 8.99
CA ALA A 74 5.36 1.95 9.31
C ALA A 74 3.82 2.11 9.25
N VAL A 75 3.16 1.52 8.25
CA VAL A 75 1.69 1.54 8.14
C VAL A 75 1.04 0.72 9.25
N ARG A 76 1.59 -0.44 9.59
CA ARG A 76 1.11 -1.25 10.72
C ARG A 76 1.16 -0.49 12.03
N SER A 77 2.31 0.10 12.37
CA SER A 77 2.44 0.94 13.56
C SER A 77 1.46 2.11 13.53
N TYR A 78 1.29 2.75 12.37
CA TYR A 78 0.31 3.83 12.21
C TYR A 78 -1.14 3.39 12.53
N PHE A 79 -1.57 2.19 12.10
CA PHE A 79 -2.88 1.64 12.48
C PHE A 79 -2.96 1.26 13.95
N GLU A 80 -1.93 0.62 14.50
CA GLU A 80 -1.91 0.14 15.88
C GLU A 80 -1.82 1.29 16.90
N GLU A 81 -1.13 2.37 16.56
CA GLU A 81 -0.84 3.48 17.48
C GLU A 81 -1.70 4.71 17.25
N GLU A 82 -1.89 5.11 15.98
CA GLU A 82 -2.55 6.38 15.62
C GLU A 82 -4.02 6.18 15.15
N LYS A 83 -4.41 5.01 14.64
CA LYS A 83 -5.73 4.77 14.00
C LYS A 83 -6.43 3.49 14.47
N LYS A 84 -6.91 3.50 15.72
CA LYS A 84 -7.57 2.35 16.35
C LYS A 84 -9.04 2.22 15.98
N GLY A 85 -9.51 0.98 15.84
CA GLY A 85 -10.94 0.67 15.68
C GLY A 85 -11.56 1.18 14.37
N ILE A 86 -10.74 1.36 13.33
CA ILE A 86 -11.20 1.88 12.03
C ILE A 86 -11.93 0.82 11.21
N LYS A 87 -12.87 1.28 10.38
CA LYS A 87 -13.47 0.47 9.32
C LYS A 87 -12.66 0.68 8.05
N LEU A 88 -12.10 -0.38 7.49
CA LEU A 88 -11.09 -0.28 6.45
C LEU A 88 -11.61 -0.79 5.11
N VAL A 89 -11.42 0.00 4.05
CA VAL A 89 -11.50 -0.47 2.66
C VAL A 89 -10.10 -0.46 2.06
N VAL A 90 -9.74 -1.53 1.36
CA VAL A 90 -8.39 -1.67 0.78
C VAL A 90 -8.44 -1.56 -0.74
N ILE A 91 -7.52 -0.78 -1.33
CA ILE A 91 -7.30 -0.76 -2.77
C ILE A 91 -5.93 -1.36 -3.08
N SER A 92 -5.87 -2.46 -3.82
CA SER A 92 -4.61 -3.10 -4.24
C SER A 92 -4.41 -2.94 -5.75
N PRO A 93 -3.16 -2.99 -6.25
CA PRO A 93 -2.91 -2.69 -7.66
C PRO A 93 -3.26 -3.85 -8.60
N GLU A 94 -3.57 -5.03 -8.06
CA GLU A 94 -3.83 -6.26 -8.80
C GLU A 94 -4.90 -7.09 -8.07
N GLU A 95 -5.76 -7.77 -8.83
CA GLU A 95 -6.88 -8.56 -8.29
C GLU A 95 -6.43 -9.65 -7.31
N ARG A 96 -5.36 -10.38 -7.62
CA ARG A 96 -4.82 -11.44 -6.75
C ARG A 96 -4.25 -10.90 -5.44
N GLN A 97 -4.03 -9.58 -5.34
CA GLN A 97 -3.51 -8.94 -4.14
C GLN A 97 -4.61 -8.44 -3.20
N VAL A 98 -5.85 -8.29 -3.67
CA VAL A 98 -6.97 -7.74 -2.88
C VAL A 98 -7.24 -8.60 -1.64
N GLY A 99 -7.49 -9.90 -1.82
CA GLY A 99 -7.76 -10.84 -0.72
C GLY A 99 -6.61 -10.91 0.30
N PRO A 100 -5.36 -11.15 -0.13
CA PRO A 100 -4.20 -11.13 0.76
C PRO A 100 -4.00 -9.79 1.49
N ALA A 101 -4.29 -8.65 0.86
CA ALA A 101 -4.20 -7.35 1.52
C ALA A 101 -5.29 -7.18 2.58
N MET A 102 -6.55 -7.53 2.27
CA MET A 102 -7.64 -7.51 3.26
C MET A 102 -7.28 -8.38 4.48
N ALA A 103 -6.83 -9.62 4.27
CA ALA A 103 -6.45 -10.52 5.36
C ALA A 103 -5.27 -10.00 6.20
N ARG A 104 -4.31 -9.30 5.58
CA ARG A 104 -3.14 -8.73 6.26
C ARG A 104 -3.50 -7.58 7.20
N TRP A 105 -4.50 -6.79 6.82
CA TRP A 105 -4.89 -5.56 7.52
C TRP A 105 -6.09 -5.74 8.45
N ASP A 106 -6.81 -6.85 8.37
CA ASP A 106 -7.90 -7.18 9.29
C ASP A 106 -7.40 -7.32 10.73
N GLY A 107 -8.11 -6.72 11.68
CA GLY A 107 -7.77 -6.72 13.11
C GLY A 107 -6.55 -5.89 13.52
N VAL A 108 -5.76 -5.36 12.58
CA VAL A 108 -4.60 -4.49 12.89
C VAL A 108 -5.09 -3.20 13.55
N GLY A 109 -4.64 -2.92 14.77
CA GLY A 109 -5.16 -1.80 15.56
C GLY A 109 -6.66 -1.92 15.89
N GLY A 110 -7.24 -3.13 15.79
CA GLY A 110 -8.67 -3.36 15.94
C GLY A 110 -9.49 -2.96 14.71
N SER A 111 -8.86 -2.86 13.54
CA SER A 111 -9.55 -2.59 12.27
C SER A 111 -10.58 -3.67 11.91
N VAL A 112 -11.59 -3.29 11.14
CA VAL A 112 -12.56 -4.21 10.54
C VAL A 112 -12.62 -3.96 9.04
N ILE A 113 -12.41 -5.00 8.22
CA ILE A 113 -12.50 -4.89 6.77
C ILE A 113 -13.95 -4.74 6.31
N LEU A 114 -14.26 -3.67 5.58
CA LEU A 114 -15.53 -3.47 4.88
C LEU A 114 -15.51 -4.04 3.44
N GLY A 115 -14.33 -4.06 2.82
CA GLY A 115 -14.17 -4.59 1.46
C GLY A 115 -12.80 -4.29 0.88
N GLY A 116 -12.58 -4.79 -0.33
CA GLY A 116 -11.40 -4.45 -1.12
C GLY A 116 -11.69 -4.50 -2.62
N THR A 117 -10.95 -3.70 -3.38
CA THR A 117 -11.04 -3.65 -4.85
C THR A 117 -9.65 -3.47 -5.45
N MET A 118 -9.51 -3.80 -6.73
CA MET A 118 -8.29 -3.51 -7.47
C MET A 118 -8.38 -2.17 -8.23
N ALA A 119 -7.25 -1.46 -8.33
CA ALA A 119 -7.03 -0.37 -9.29
C ALA A 119 -5.53 -0.15 -9.49
N THR A 120 -5.04 -0.17 -10.73
CA THR A 120 -3.62 0.07 -10.95
C THR A 120 -3.18 1.52 -10.63
N PRO A 121 -2.01 1.73 -9.98
CA PRO A 121 -1.37 3.03 -9.85
C PRO A 121 -0.54 3.45 -11.08
N TYR A 122 -0.48 2.64 -12.14
CA TYR A 122 0.46 2.83 -13.25
C TYR A 122 -0.24 2.90 -14.62
N GLY A 123 0.45 3.48 -15.59
CA GLY A 123 -0.04 3.57 -16.96
C GLY A 123 -1.21 4.55 -17.16
N GLN A 124 -1.76 4.53 -18.37
CA GLN A 124 -2.78 5.49 -18.80
C GLN A 124 -4.14 5.23 -18.14
N GLU A 125 -4.44 3.97 -17.84
CA GLU A 125 -5.71 3.55 -17.23
C GLU A 125 -5.80 3.86 -15.73
N SER A 126 -4.67 4.11 -15.06
CA SER A 126 -4.60 4.28 -13.61
C SER A 126 -5.63 5.27 -13.06
N ARG A 127 -5.77 6.43 -13.69
CA ARG A 127 -6.72 7.45 -13.25
C ARG A 127 -8.17 6.96 -13.34
N ALA A 128 -8.50 6.26 -14.42
CA ALA A 128 -9.85 5.75 -14.64
C ALA A 128 -10.18 4.61 -13.65
N GLU A 129 -9.24 3.69 -13.45
CA GLU A 129 -9.40 2.59 -12.48
C GLU A 129 -9.50 3.09 -11.04
N VAL A 130 -8.64 4.03 -10.62
CA VAL A 130 -8.71 4.62 -9.27
C VAL A 130 -10.05 5.35 -9.07
N LYS A 131 -10.56 6.04 -10.10
CA LYS A 131 -11.89 6.66 -10.02
C LYS A 131 -12.99 5.59 -9.89
N ALA A 132 -12.93 4.51 -10.66
CA ALA A 132 -13.90 3.42 -10.59
C ALA A 132 -13.89 2.74 -9.21
N ALA A 133 -12.72 2.51 -8.63
CA ALA A 133 -12.57 2.02 -7.26
C ALA A 133 -13.20 3.00 -6.25
N ALA A 134 -13.01 4.30 -6.41
CA ALA A 134 -13.62 5.30 -5.55
C ALA A 134 -15.15 5.37 -5.70
N ASP A 135 -15.68 5.26 -6.92
CA ASP A 135 -17.12 5.18 -7.18
C ASP A 135 -17.72 3.92 -6.53
N TRP A 136 -17.02 2.78 -6.61
CA TRP A 136 -17.41 1.55 -5.94
C TRP A 136 -17.42 1.69 -4.42
N ILE A 137 -16.38 2.30 -3.82
CA ILE A 137 -16.32 2.60 -2.38
C ILE A 137 -17.53 3.44 -1.97
N ALA A 138 -17.85 4.50 -2.71
CA ALA A 138 -19.00 5.37 -2.44
C ALA A 138 -20.35 4.63 -2.52
N SER A 139 -20.41 3.52 -3.26
CA SER A 139 -21.61 2.70 -3.39
C SER A 139 -21.78 1.65 -2.29
N LEU A 140 -20.77 1.41 -1.45
CA LEU A 140 -20.82 0.40 -0.40
C LEU A 140 -21.94 0.71 0.61
N PRO A 141 -22.91 -0.20 0.82
CA PRO A 141 -23.95 -0.04 1.82
C PRO A 141 -23.39 0.14 3.23
N GLU A 142 -22.28 -0.53 3.53
CA GLU A 142 -21.59 -0.52 4.82
C GLU A 142 -20.91 0.82 5.13
N ILE A 143 -20.83 1.71 4.15
CA ILE A 143 -20.37 3.10 4.32
C ILE A 143 -21.57 4.05 4.37
N ASN A 144 -22.64 3.73 3.64
CA ASN A 144 -23.87 4.50 3.58
C ASN A 144 -24.82 4.15 4.74
N GLY A 145 -24.71 4.86 5.86
CA GLY A 145 -25.64 4.74 7.00
C GLY A 145 -25.03 4.17 8.27
N VAL A 146 -23.70 4.15 8.38
CA VAL A 146 -23.06 3.94 9.68
C VAL A 146 -23.09 5.24 10.47
N GLU A 147 -24.24 5.54 11.03
CA GLU A 147 -24.30 6.34 12.25
C GLU A 147 -24.08 5.34 13.40
N ASP A 148 -22.90 5.37 14.02
CA ASP A 148 -22.81 4.81 15.37
C ASP A 148 -23.53 5.76 16.34
N ALA A 149 -23.75 5.32 17.58
CA ALA A 149 -24.39 6.14 18.63
C ALA A 149 -23.63 7.46 18.95
N HIS A 150 -22.48 7.68 18.31
CA HIS A 150 -21.61 8.84 18.42
C HIS A 150 -21.44 9.63 17.10
N GLY A 151 -22.17 9.24 16.04
CA GLY A 151 -22.35 10.01 14.81
C GLY A 151 -21.23 9.95 13.76
N LEU A 152 -20.20 9.12 13.90
CA LEU A 152 -19.15 8.99 12.87
C LEU A 152 -18.56 7.58 12.83
N ALA A 153 -18.83 6.85 11.75
CA ALA A 153 -18.05 5.67 11.41
C ALA A 153 -16.68 6.12 10.91
N ASN A 154 -15.60 5.82 11.63
CA ASN A 154 -14.24 6.10 11.16
C ASN A 154 -13.88 5.18 9.97
N VAL A 155 -14.36 5.53 8.77
CA VAL A 155 -14.11 4.79 7.54
C VAL A 155 -12.83 5.33 6.91
N MET A 156 -11.88 4.43 6.72
CA MET A 156 -10.60 4.72 6.08
C MET A 156 -10.45 3.90 4.81
N VAL A 157 -9.92 4.52 3.77
CA VAL A 157 -9.45 3.81 2.57
C VAL A 157 -7.93 3.72 2.62
N TYR A 158 -7.38 2.51 2.58
CA TYR A 158 -5.94 2.29 2.47
C TYR A 158 -5.58 1.77 1.08
N MET A 159 -4.74 2.52 0.37
CA MET A 159 -4.30 2.18 -0.97
C MET A 159 -2.97 1.40 -0.87
N ASP A 160 -3.03 0.07 -0.83
CA ASP A 160 -1.92 -0.82 -0.44
C ASP A 160 -0.87 -1.03 -1.55
N CYS A 161 -0.23 0.06 -1.99
CA CYS A 161 0.90 0.01 -2.91
C CYS A 161 1.71 1.31 -2.83
N MET A 162 3.05 1.21 -2.88
CA MET A 162 3.91 2.39 -3.00
C MET A 162 3.75 3.17 -4.31
N GLY A 163 3.15 2.54 -5.33
CA GLY A 163 2.82 3.19 -6.59
C GLY A 163 1.76 4.28 -6.45
N TYR A 164 0.88 4.21 -5.44
CA TYR A 164 -0.19 5.20 -5.31
C TYR A 164 0.36 6.58 -4.92
N THR A 165 -0.13 7.58 -5.65
CA THR A 165 0.32 8.95 -5.50
C THR A 165 -0.58 9.74 -4.55
N LEU A 166 -0.16 10.96 -4.17
CA LEU A 166 -1.04 11.89 -3.45
C LEU A 166 -2.18 12.36 -4.34
N GLU A 167 -1.99 12.36 -5.67
CA GLU A 167 -3.07 12.65 -6.62
C GLU A 167 -4.12 11.54 -6.61
N HIS A 168 -3.72 10.26 -6.54
CA HIS A 168 -4.66 9.14 -6.40
C HIS A 168 -5.45 9.26 -5.09
N LYS A 169 -4.77 9.57 -3.98
CA LYS A 169 -5.42 9.88 -2.70
C LYS A 169 -6.48 10.97 -2.85
N GLN A 170 -6.09 12.13 -3.39
CA GLN A 170 -7.00 13.28 -3.58
C GLN A 170 -8.19 12.96 -4.48
N LEU A 171 -7.99 12.10 -5.50
CA LEU A 171 -9.07 11.65 -6.37
C LEU A 171 -10.10 10.82 -5.58
N VAL A 172 -9.65 9.86 -4.76
CA VAL A 172 -10.53 9.04 -3.92
C VAL A 172 -11.25 9.93 -2.89
N GLU A 173 -10.53 10.81 -2.19
CA GLU A 173 -11.12 11.75 -1.22
C GLU A 173 -12.20 12.64 -1.84
N LYS A 174 -11.99 13.08 -3.08
CA LYS A 174 -12.96 13.91 -3.80
C LYS A 174 -14.22 13.14 -4.15
N VAL A 175 -14.09 11.91 -4.62
CA VAL A 175 -15.22 11.07 -5.06
C VAL A 175 -16.01 10.56 -3.86
N ALA A 176 -15.34 10.09 -2.82
CA ALA A 176 -15.95 9.55 -1.60
C ALA A 176 -16.17 10.61 -0.50
N LYS A 177 -16.26 11.89 -0.87
CA LYS A 177 -16.38 12.99 0.07
C LYS A 177 -17.64 12.86 0.93
N GLY A 178 -17.46 12.92 2.26
CA GLY A 178 -18.56 12.78 3.23
C GLY A 178 -18.97 11.32 3.50
N MET A 179 -18.26 10.36 2.89
CA MET A 179 -18.45 8.92 3.08
C MET A 179 -17.21 8.26 3.70
N VAL A 180 -16.03 8.80 3.40
CA VAL A 180 -14.73 8.34 3.94
C VAL A 180 -14.09 9.49 4.71
N ASP A 181 -13.61 9.23 5.93
CA ASP A 181 -12.94 10.23 6.78
C ASP A 181 -11.49 10.45 6.36
N GLU A 182 -10.83 9.38 5.92
CA GLU A 182 -9.42 9.44 5.56
C GLU A 182 -9.05 8.46 4.45
N VAL A 183 -8.22 8.94 3.52
CA VAL A 183 -7.54 8.08 2.54
C VAL A 183 -6.05 8.07 2.85
N VAL A 184 -5.47 6.89 2.96
CA VAL A 184 -4.06 6.67 3.31
C VAL A 184 -3.33 6.02 2.15
N VAL A 185 -2.18 6.59 1.80
CA VAL A 185 -1.21 5.97 0.89
C VAL A 185 0.07 5.65 1.68
N PRO A 186 0.72 4.50 1.45
CA PRO A 186 1.89 4.06 2.22
C PRO A 186 3.04 5.07 2.17
N ARG A 187 3.15 5.77 1.04
CA ARG A 187 4.15 6.81 0.81
C ARG A 187 4.05 7.98 1.79
N GLN A 188 2.85 8.34 2.25
CA GLN A 188 2.70 9.40 3.27
C GLN A 188 3.21 8.94 4.63
N VAL A 189 2.97 7.66 4.98
CA VAL A 189 3.29 7.10 6.29
C VAL A 189 4.78 6.83 6.41
N VAL A 190 5.36 6.17 5.41
CA VAL A 190 6.77 5.75 5.46
C VAL A 190 7.73 6.94 5.48
N PHE A 191 7.48 8.00 4.70
CA PHE A 191 8.35 9.17 4.72
C PHE A 191 8.20 9.98 6.00
N ARG A 192 7.04 9.95 6.65
CA ARG A 192 6.88 10.52 8.00
C ARG A 192 7.66 9.73 9.05
N ALA A 193 7.62 8.41 8.98
CA ALA A 193 8.42 7.55 9.86
C ALA A 193 9.92 7.78 9.67
N VAL A 194 10.38 7.94 8.43
CA VAL A 194 11.78 8.27 8.12
C VAL A 194 12.18 9.63 8.66
N GLY A 195 11.37 10.68 8.44
CA GLY A 195 11.68 12.02 8.98
C GLY A 195 11.89 12.00 10.50
N ARG A 196 11.04 11.26 11.23
CA ARG A 196 11.18 11.06 12.69
C ARG A 196 12.50 10.40 13.07
N LEU A 197 13.03 9.45 12.28
CA LEU A 197 14.34 8.83 12.55
C LEU A 197 15.50 9.83 12.49
N PHE A 198 15.36 10.89 11.69
CA PHE A 198 16.37 11.94 11.52
C PHE A 198 16.07 13.21 12.34
N GLY A 199 15.13 13.13 13.29
CA GLY A 199 14.79 14.25 14.18
C GLY A 199 14.02 15.38 13.50
N GLU A 200 13.38 15.11 12.36
CA GLU A 200 12.45 16.06 11.74
C GLU A 200 11.11 16.02 12.49
N ASP A 201 10.69 17.17 13.03
CA ASP A 201 9.34 17.37 13.54
C ASP A 201 8.39 17.55 12.34
N MET A 202 7.57 16.54 12.03
CA MET A 202 6.49 16.60 11.03
C MET A 202 5.11 16.23 11.57
#